data_AF-Q0UB53-F1
#
_entry.id   AF-Q0UB53-F1
#
_cell.length_a   1.000
_cell.length_b   1.000
_cell.length_c   1.000
_cell.angle_alpha   90.00
_cell.angle_beta   90.00
_cell.angle_gamma   90.00
#
_symmetry.space_group_name_H-M   'P 1'
#
loop_
_entity.id
_entity.type
_entity.pdbx_description
1 polymer ?
#
loop_
_entity_poly.entity_id
_entity_poly.type
_entity_poly.pdbx_seq_one_letter_code
_entity_poly.pdbx_strand_id
1 'polypeptide(L)'
;MLLLERQAYSIRKDGAVVPAPVDAQLPFAMVTVFQPTYRLKLPELSFDGLEELIGSEELGAAKSVNSLTPFLMRARFKEVDVEQGGTLKDVEGTMFGFVVPRWMKEISGPRIHAHFVDEEEGKGGRVEGFEIEEEVALGFAKCGRFHLGFPQGPEWEDVKLGRS
;
A
#
# COMPACT_ATOMS: atom_id res chain seq x y z
N MET A 1 5.33 -7.98 -3.63
CA MET A 1 5.78 -8.45 -2.30
C MET A 1 5.15 -7.56 -1.25
N LEU A 2 4.84 -8.10 -0.08
CA LEU A 2 4.33 -7.36 1.08
C LEU A 2 5.24 -7.64 2.28
N LEU A 3 5.63 -6.60 3.03
CA LEU A 3 6.34 -6.74 4.30
C LEU A 3 5.39 -6.30 5.42
N LEU A 4 4.94 -7.24 6.24
CA LEU A 4 4.01 -7.00 7.33
C LEU A 4 4.55 -7.67 8.59
N GLU A 5 4.55 -6.96 9.72
CA GLU A 5 4.99 -7.49 11.02
C GLU A 5 6.35 -8.23 11.00
N ARG A 6 7.30 -7.71 10.21
CA ARG A 6 8.65 -8.28 9.99
C ARG A 6 8.69 -9.57 9.17
N GLN A 7 7.57 -10.00 8.62
CA GLN A 7 7.48 -11.12 7.69
C GLN A 7 7.29 -10.60 6.26
N ALA A 8 8.13 -11.10 5.35
CA ALA A 8 8.06 -10.78 3.94
C ALA A 8 7.28 -11.87 3.20
N TYR A 9 6.32 -11.45 2.39
CA TYR A 9 5.46 -12.29 1.58
C TYR A 9 5.69 -12.02 0.10
N SER A 10 5.79 -13.10 -0.67
CA SER A 10 5.70 -13.06 -2.12
C SER A 10 4.26 -13.36 -2.52
N ILE A 11 3.70 -12.49 -3.35
CA ILE A 11 2.38 -12.70 -3.93
C ILE A 11 2.62 -13.14 -5.37
N ARG A 12 2.20 -14.36 -5.68
CA ARG A 12 2.34 -14.97 -7.01
C ARG A 12 1.33 -14.37 -7.98
N LYS A 13 1.50 -14.62 -9.27
CA LYS A 13 0.64 -14.10 -10.35
C LYS A 13 -0.80 -14.60 -10.33
N ASP A 14 -1.08 -15.63 -9.54
CA ASP A 14 -2.41 -16.21 -9.30
C ASP A 14 -3.03 -15.74 -7.97
N GLY A 15 -2.39 -14.79 -7.29
CA GLY A 15 -2.84 -14.23 -6.02
C GLY A 15 -2.45 -15.06 -4.81
N ALA A 16 -1.77 -16.20 -5.00
CA ALA A 16 -1.31 -17.02 -3.89
C ALA A 16 -0.20 -16.30 -3.10
N VAL A 17 -0.37 -16.22 -1.79
CA VAL A 17 0.57 -15.61 -0.86
C VAL A 17 1.45 -16.71 -0.24
N VAL A 18 2.76 -16.51 -0.30
CA VAL A 18 3.75 -17.43 0.28
C VAL A 18 4.85 -16.63 0.96
N PRO A 19 5.57 -17.21 1.94
CA PRO A 19 6.78 -16.59 2.48
C PRO A 19 7.76 -16.24 1.35
N ALA A 20 8.30 -15.03 1.39
CA ALA A 20 9.29 -14.60 0.41
C ALA A 20 10.65 -15.29 0.68
N PRO A 21 11.39 -15.69 -0.36
CA PRO A 21 12.77 -16.14 -0.22
C PRO A 21 13.64 -15.06 0.45
N VAL A 22 14.59 -15.49 1.30
CA VAL A 22 15.48 -14.57 2.03
C VAL A 22 16.45 -13.81 1.12
N ASP A 23 16.67 -14.32 -0.09
CA ASP A 23 17.55 -13.78 -1.13
C ASP A 23 16.76 -13.10 -2.26
N ALA A 24 15.45 -12.89 -2.09
CA ALA A 24 14.61 -12.24 -3.08
C ALA A 24 15.11 -10.83 -3.40
N GLN A 25 15.30 -10.55 -4.70
CA GLN A 25 15.66 -9.23 -5.20
C GLN A 25 14.41 -8.51 -5.71
N LEU A 26 14.31 -7.22 -5.37
CA LEU A 26 13.19 -6.37 -5.74
C LEU A 26 13.68 -5.24 -6.65
N PRO A 27 13.06 -5.04 -7.83
CA PRO A 27 13.40 -3.91 -8.70
C PRO A 27 12.91 -2.58 -8.10
N PHE A 28 11.92 -2.63 -7.21
CA PHE A 28 11.36 -1.47 -6.52
C PHE A 28 10.74 -1.92 -5.19
N ALA A 29 10.94 -1.13 -4.14
CA ALA A 29 10.32 -1.37 -2.83
C ALA A 29 10.11 -0.05 -2.09
N MET A 30 8.95 0.07 -1.43
CA MET A 30 8.66 1.14 -0.48
C MET A 30 8.52 0.53 0.91
N VAL A 31 9.36 0.95 1.85
CA VAL A 31 9.39 0.43 3.21
C VAL A 31 9.41 1.55 4.23
N THR A 32 8.76 1.31 5.37
CA THR A 32 8.79 2.23 6.50
C THR A 32 8.66 1.44 7.80
N VAL A 33 9.25 1.96 8.88
CA VAL A 33 8.92 1.49 10.23
C VAL A 33 7.57 2.12 10.59
N PHE A 34 6.49 1.40 10.33
CA PHE A 34 5.15 1.96 10.47
C PHE A 34 4.75 2.10 11.94
N GLN A 35 4.46 3.33 12.34
CA GLN A 35 3.87 3.69 13.62
C GLN A 35 2.76 4.72 13.35
N PRO A 36 1.47 4.33 13.40
CA PRO A 36 0.39 5.26 13.08
C PRO A 36 0.32 6.39 14.10
N THR A 37 0.44 7.63 13.62
CA THR A 37 0.30 8.85 14.45
C THR A 37 -1.14 9.33 14.49
N TYR A 38 -1.97 8.87 13.55
CA TYR A 38 -3.39 9.18 13.44
C TYR A 38 -4.18 7.88 13.35
N ARG A 39 -5.35 7.88 13.98
CA ARG A 39 -6.29 6.75 13.96
C ARG A 39 -7.70 7.29 13.81
N LEU A 40 -8.45 6.73 12.88
CA LEU A 40 -9.84 7.05 12.63
C LEU A 40 -10.67 5.77 12.69
N LYS A 41 -11.89 5.89 13.18
CA LYS A 41 -12.93 4.89 13.04
C LYS A 41 -13.93 5.42 12.02
N LEU A 42 -14.17 4.65 10.98
CA LEU A 42 -15.08 5.00 9.91
C LEU A 42 -16.15 3.91 9.82
N PRO A 43 -17.43 4.26 9.59
CA PRO A 43 -18.51 3.28 9.45
C PRO A 43 -18.41 2.47 8.15
N GLU A 44 -17.75 3.03 7.14
CA GLU A 44 -17.50 2.46 5.82
C GLU A 44 -16.26 3.14 5.22
N LEU A 45 -15.63 2.51 4.23
CA LEU A 45 -14.53 3.10 3.47
C LEU A 45 -14.41 2.45 2.09
N SER A 46 -14.29 3.28 1.05
CA SER A 46 -13.98 2.86 -0.31
C SER A 46 -12.56 3.28 -0.72
N PHE A 47 -12.08 2.72 -1.83
CA PHE A 47 -10.80 3.09 -2.42
C PHE A 47 -10.70 4.59 -2.71
N ASP A 48 -11.69 5.16 -3.40
CA ASP A 48 -11.74 6.60 -3.71
C ASP A 48 -11.92 7.43 -2.43
N GLY A 49 -12.76 6.95 -1.49
CA GLY A 49 -12.96 7.59 -0.20
C GLY A 49 -11.68 7.72 0.63
N LEU A 50 -10.76 6.75 0.55
CA LEU A 50 -9.45 6.85 1.18
C LEU A 50 -8.60 7.97 0.58
N GLU A 51 -8.58 8.12 -0.75
CA GLU A 51 -7.87 9.21 -1.40
C GLU A 51 -8.42 10.57 -0.97
N GLU A 52 -9.75 10.73 -1.00
CA GLU A 52 -10.44 11.96 -0.64
C GLU A 52 -10.22 12.32 0.83
N LEU A 53 -10.38 11.35 1.73
CA LEU A 53 -10.21 11.53 3.17
C LEU A 53 -8.82 12.07 3.50
N ILE A 54 -7.75 11.45 2.98
CA ILE A 54 -6.36 11.86 3.28
C ILE A 54 -6.06 13.30 2.81
N GLY A 55 -6.73 13.73 1.74
CA GLY A 55 -6.63 15.10 1.21
C GLY A 55 -7.60 16.10 1.85
N SER A 56 -8.55 15.66 2.68
CA SER A 56 -9.64 16.49 3.21
C SER A 56 -9.16 17.50 4.26
N GLU A 57 -9.81 18.67 4.30
CA GLU A 57 -9.61 19.66 5.36
C GLU A 57 -10.14 19.17 6.72
N GLU A 58 -11.06 18.20 6.73
CA GLU A 58 -11.62 17.61 7.95
C GLU A 58 -10.55 16.94 8.83
N LEU A 59 -9.45 16.48 8.21
CA LEU A 59 -8.32 15.92 8.92
C LEU A 59 -7.47 16.98 9.66
N GLY A 60 -7.66 18.26 9.39
CA GLY A 60 -6.89 19.35 10.00
C GLY A 60 -5.38 19.11 9.89
N ALA A 61 -4.69 19.04 11.03
CA ALA A 61 -3.26 18.78 11.08
C ALA A 61 -2.83 17.40 10.54
N ALA A 62 -3.75 16.44 10.46
CA ALA A 62 -3.50 15.10 9.91
C ALA A 62 -3.55 15.06 8.38
N LYS A 63 -4.13 16.08 7.72
CA LYS A 63 -4.17 16.21 6.27
C LYS A 63 -2.79 16.01 5.65
N SER A 64 -2.75 15.24 4.56
CA SER A 64 -1.50 14.94 3.87
C SER A 64 -1.63 15.09 2.35
N VAL A 65 -0.97 16.13 1.84
CA VAL A 65 -0.95 16.43 0.40
C VAL A 65 0.42 16.17 -0.21
N ASN A 66 1.49 16.44 0.55
CA ASN A 66 2.87 16.44 0.05
C ASN A 66 3.73 15.31 0.60
N SER A 67 3.25 14.57 1.61
CA SER A 67 4.03 13.53 2.27
C SER A 67 3.53 12.15 1.87
N LEU A 68 4.46 11.20 1.66
CA LEU A 68 4.10 9.78 1.61
C LEU A 68 3.37 9.43 2.90
N THR A 69 2.18 8.85 2.74
CA THR A 69 1.27 8.60 3.87
C THR A 69 1.04 7.11 3.98
N PRO A 70 1.87 6.37 4.75
CA PRO A 70 1.60 4.97 5.01
C PRO A 70 0.29 4.83 5.77
N PHE A 71 -0.47 3.80 5.43
CA PHE A 71 -1.69 3.44 6.10
C PHE A 71 -1.76 1.93 6.30
N LEU A 72 -2.50 1.53 7.33
CA LEU A 72 -2.84 0.16 7.63
C LEU A 72 -4.29 0.11 8.08
N MET A 73 -5.01 -0.87 7.55
CA MET A 73 -6.32 -1.23 8.05
C MET A 73 -6.47 -2.75 8.11
N ARG A 74 -7.19 -3.21 9.12
CA ARG A 74 -7.67 -4.58 9.24
C ARG A 74 -9.19 -4.51 9.28
N ALA A 75 -9.82 -5.23 8.37
CA ALA A 75 -11.25 -5.15 8.17
C ALA A 75 -11.75 -6.42 7.49
N ARG A 76 -13.07 -6.59 7.56
CA ARG A 76 -13.83 -7.40 6.63
C ARG A 76 -14.14 -6.56 5.41
N PHE A 77 -13.60 -6.95 4.27
CA PHE A 77 -13.83 -6.27 3.00
C PHE A 77 -15.01 -6.94 2.30
N LYS A 78 -16.00 -6.14 1.92
CA LYS A 78 -17.07 -6.62 1.03
C LYS A 78 -16.46 -7.06 -0.30
N GLU A 79 -15.54 -6.26 -0.82
CA GLU A 79 -14.84 -6.53 -2.06
C GLU A 79 -13.42 -5.95 -2.03
N VAL A 80 -12.45 -6.68 -2.58
CA VAL A 80 -11.09 -6.21 -2.86
C VAL A 80 -10.69 -6.67 -4.26
N ASP A 81 -10.40 -5.74 -5.15
CA ASP A 81 -9.83 -6.03 -6.46
C ASP A 81 -8.31 -6.03 -6.37
N VAL A 82 -7.70 -7.16 -6.75
CA VAL A 82 -6.23 -7.30 -6.77
C VAL A 82 -5.71 -7.71 -8.14
N GLU A 83 -4.58 -7.13 -8.54
CA GLU A 83 -3.92 -7.38 -9.83
C GLU A 83 -3.61 -8.87 -10.05
N GLN A 84 -3.17 -9.58 -9.02
CA GLN A 84 -2.68 -10.96 -9.13
C GLN A 84 -3.78 -12.04 -9.00
N GLY A 85 -4.95 -11.70 -8.45
CA GLY A 85 -5.95 -12.71 -8.05
C GLY A 85 -7.38 -12.40 -8.48
N GLY A 86 -7.61 -11.25 -9.13
CA GLY A 86 -8.95 -10.76 -9.43
C GLY A 86 -9.66 -10.26 -8.18
N THR A 87 -10.98 -10.41 -8.14
CA THR A 87 -11.83 -9.89 -7.07
C THR A 87 -12.01 -10.90 -5.95
N LEU A 88 -11.64 -10.51 -4.73
CA LEU A 88 -11.94 -11.23 -3.49
C LEU A 88 -13.19 -10.60 -2.86
N LYS A 89 -14.17 -11.42 -2.44
CA LYS A 89 -15.42 -10.93 -1.84
C LYS A 89 -15.57 -11.48 -0.42
N ASP A 90 -16.18 -10.70 0.45
CA ASP A 90 -16.49 -11.05 1.83
C ASP A 90 -15.27 -11.67 2.55
N VAL A 91 -14.16 -10.94 2.54
CA VAL A 91 -12.85 -11.44 2.97
C VAL A 91 -12.30 -10.60 4.12
N GLU A 92 -11.89 -11.25 5.20
CA GLU A 92 -11.16 -10.61 6.28
C GLU A 92 -9.66 -10.59 5.97
N GLY A 93 -9.00 -9.48 6.27
CA GLY A 93 -7.57 -9.38 6.00
C GLY A 93 -6.94 -8.06 6.41
N THR A 94 -5.68 -7.92 6.03
CA THR A 94 -4.88 -6.71 6.27
C THR A 94 -4.54 -6.04 4.95
N MET A 95 -4.80 -4.73 4.89
CA MET A 95 -4.30 -3.88 3.80
C MET A 95 -3.24 -2.94 4.35
N PHE A 96 -2.09 -2.92 3.68
CA PHE A 96 -0.99 -2.01 3.99
C PHE A 96 -0.48 -1.35 2.71
N GLY A 97 -0.22 -0.05 2.78
CA GLY A 97 0.24 0.68 1.63
C GLY A 97 0.57 2.12 1.93
N PHE A 98 0.75 2.89 0.86
CA PHE A 98 1.00 4.31 0.90
C PHE A 98 -0.03 5.04 0.05
N VAL A 99 -0.57 6.13 0.59
CA VAL A 99 -1.12 7.20 -0.26
C VAL A 99 0.05 8.07 -0.73
N VAL A 100 0.33 7.98 -2.02
CA VAL A 100 1.41 8.69 -2.72
C VAL A 100 0.96 10.09 -3.09
N PRO A 101 1.72 11.15 -2.73
CA PRO A 101 1.45 12.51 -3.19
C PRO A 101 1.40 12.58 -4.71
N ARG A 102 0.48 13.38 -5.27
CA ARG A 102 0.30 13.47 -6.73
C ARG A 102 1.59 13.84 -7.47
N TRP A 103 2.44 14.67 -6.88
CA TRP A 103 3.72 15.07 -7.46
C TRP A 103 4.79 13.97 -7.46
N MET A 104 4.65 12.91 -6.64
CA MET A 104 5.57 11.78 -6.56
C MET A 104 5.13 10.58 -7.44
N LYS A 105 4.08 10.72 -8.27
CA LYS A 105 3.52 9.61 -9.05
C LYS A 105 4.59 8.87 -9.86
N GLU A 106 5.44 9.60 -10.57
CA GLU A 106 6.48 9.01 -11.43
C GLU A 106 7.67 8.43 -10.64
N ILE A 107 7.75 8.66 -9.33
CA ILE A 107 8.83 8.19 -8.45
C ILE A 107 8.36 6.99 -7.62
N SER A 108 7.14 7.04 -7.09
CA SER A 108 6.62 6.08 -6.11
C SER A 108 5.41 5.26 -6.60
N GLY A 109 4.91 5.54 -7.81
CA GLY A 109 3.84 4.80 -8.43
C GLY A 109 2.43 5.41 -8.22
N PRO A 110 1.37 4.60 -8.27
CA PRO A 110 -0.01 5.08 -8.25
C PRO A 110 -0.37 5.80 -6.96
N ARG A 111 -1.48 6.54 -6.98
CA ARG A 111 -1.95 7.33 -5.83
C ARG A 111 -2.12 6.48 -4.58
N ILE A 112 -2.73 5.32 -4.70
CA ILE A 112 -2.78 4.32 -3.64
C ILE A 112 -1.89 3.17 -4.10
N HIS A 113 -0.74 3.02 -3.45
CA HIS A 113 0.18 1.91 -3.67
C HIS A 113 0.08 0.98 -2.47
N ALA A 114 -0.79 -0.02 -2.56
CA ALA A 114 -1.12 -0.90 -1.44
C ALA A 114 -1.16 -2.36 -1.86
N HIS A 115 -0.97 -3.24 -0.88
CA HIS A 115 -1.19 -4.66 -1.02
C HIS A 115 -2.16 -5.15 0.05
N PHE A 116 -2.94 -6.16 -0.31
CA PHE A 116 -3.85 -6.88 0.56
C PHE A 116 -3.35 -8.31 0.77
N VAL A 117 -3.58 -8.83 1.97
CA VAL A 117 -3.41 -10.24 2.34
C VAL A 117 -4.61 -10.64 3.21
N ASP A 118 -5.22 -11.78 2.92
CA ASP A 118 -6.29 -12.34 3.74
C ASP A 118 -5.78 -12.81 5.11
N GLU A 119 -6.69 -13.05 6.05
CA GLU A 119 -6.34 -13.45 7.42
C GLU A 119 -5.60 -14.81 7.46
N GLU A 120 -5.89 -15.71 6.51
CA GLU A 120 -5.21 -17.00 6.37
C GLU A 120 -3.80 -16.89 5.73
N GLU A 121 -3.41 -15.69 5.29
CA GLU A 121 -2.17 -15.40 4.56
C GLU A 121 -1.97 -16.29 3.32
N GLY A 122 -3.07 -16.70 2.68
CA GLY A 122 -3.12 -17.57 1.52
C GLY A 122 -3.42 -16.84 0.21
N LYS A 123 -4.16 -15.74 0.26
CA LYS A 123 -4.57 -14.94 -0.91
C LYS A 123 -4.30 -13.46 -0.73
N GLY A 124 -3.94 -12.79 -1.82
CA GLY A 124 -3.64 -11.37 -1.78
C GLY A 124 -3.21 -10.80 -3.12
N GLY A 125 -2.79 -9.54 -3.08
CA GLY A 125 -2.24 -8.86 -4.26
C GLY A 125 -2.13 -7.36 -4.11
N ARG A 126 -1.61 -6.72 -5.15
CA ARG A 126 -1.60 -5.27 -5.30
C ARG A 126 -3.04 -4.81 -5.48
N VAL A 127 -3.48 -3.92 -4.60
CA VAL A 127 -4.86 -3.43 -4.56
C VAL A 127 -5.11 -2.47 -5.72
N GLU A 128 -6.19 -2.69 -6.45
CA GLU A 128 -6.70 -1.82 -7.52
C GLU A 128 -8.03 -1.16 -7.14
N GLY A 129 -8.75 -1.75 -6.18
CA GLY A 129 -10.00 -1.24 -5.61
C GLY A 129 -10.38 -2.00 -4.34
N PHE A 130 -11.21 -1.39 -3.49
CA PHE A 130 -11.84 -2.07 -2.34
C PHE A 130 -13.09 -1.34 -1.86
N GLU A 131 -13.93 -2.08 -1.16
CA GLU A 131 -15.12 -1.58 -0.47
C GLU A 131 -15.26 -2.26 0.91
N ILE A 132 -15.48 -1.43 1.93
CA ILE A 132 -15.77 -1.85 3.30
C ILE A 132 -17.10 -1.19 3.70
N GLU A 133 -18.09 -1.99 4.11
CA GLU A 133 -19.42 -1.53 4.55
C GLU A 133 -19.62 -1.70 6.07
N GLU A 134 -18.53 -1.92 6.81
CA GLU A 134 -18.53 -2.12 8.27
C GLU A 134 -17.51 -1.20 8.96
N GLU A 135 -17.58 -1.10 10.29
CA GLU A 135 -16.64 -0.25 11.04
C GLU A 135 -15.19 -0.68 10.77
N VAL A 136 -14.38 0.26 10.27
CA VAL A 136 -12.94 0.05 10.04
C VAL A 136 -12.11 1.02 10.87
N ALA A 137 -11.07 0.48 11.51
CA ALA A 137 -10.03 1.26 12.16
C ALA A 137 -8.88 1.54 11.19
N LEU A 138 -8.85 2.76 10.64
CA LEU A 138 -7.78 3.24 9.77
C LEU A 138 -6.66 3.86 10.61
N GLY A 139 -5.47 3.25 10.56
CA GLY A 139 -4.25 3.84 11.09
C GLY A 139 -3.41 4.44 9.97
N PHE A 140 -2.91 5.66 10.13
CA PHE A 140 -2.01 6.28 9.15
C PHE A 140 -1.01 7.23 9.80
N ALA A 141 0.02 7.60 9.05
CA ALA A 141 1.05 8.54 9.47
C ALA A 141 1.58 9.34 8.28
N LYS A 142 2.34 10.42 8.55
CA LYS A 142 3.05 11.19 7.51
C LYS A 142 4.53 10.88 7.59
N CYS A 143 5.15 10.48 6.48
CA CYS A 143 6.59 10.34 6.40
C CYS A 143 7.27 11.72 6.42
N GLY A 144 7.97 12.03 7.51
CA GLY A 144 8.77 13.25 7.63
C GLY A 144 10.14 13.19 6.95
N ARG A 145 10.54 12.02 6.44
CA ARG A 145 11.78 11.81 5.68
C ARG A 145 11.50 10.88 4.50
N PHE A 146 12.16 11.15 3.39
CA PHE A 146 12.15 10.32 2.19
C PHE A 146 13.59 9.98 1.81
N HIS A 147 13.89 8.69 1.76
CA HIS A 147 15.18 8.16 1.34
C HIS A 147 14.99 7.40 0.04
N LEU A 148 15.59 7.88 -1.05
CA LEU A 148 15.59 7.21 -2.34
C LEU A 148 16.94 6.54 -2.54
N GLY A 149 16.96 5.21 -2.55
CA GLY A 149 18.12 4.41 -2.88
C GLY A 149 18.12 4.06 -4.36
N PHE A 150 19.27 4.19 -5.01
CA PHE A 150 19.47 3.77 -6.39
C PHE A 150 20.30 2.48 -6.45
N PRO A 151 19.97 1.55 -7.35
CA PRO A 151 20.90 0.49 -7.73
C PRO A 151 22.21 1.08 -8.28
N GLN A 152 23.30 0.30 -8.24
CA GLN A 152 24.62 0.73 -8.72
C GLN A 152 25.22 -0.25 -9.75
N GLY A 153 24.39 -1.15 -10.29
CA GLY A 153 24.81 -2.15 -11.28
C GLY A 153 24.86 -1.58 -12.70
N PRO A 154 25.61 -2.19 -13.63
CA PRO A 154 25.70 -1.73 -15.02
C PRO A 154 24.33 -1.60 -15.70
N GLU A 155 23.42 -2.55 -15.45
CA GLU A 155 22.06 -2.53 -15.99
C GLU A 155 21.29 -1.26 -15.62
N TRP A 156 21.53 -0.71 -14.43
CA TRP A 156 20.90 0.54 -13.97
C TRP A 156 21.50 1.77 -14.66
N GLU A 157 22.83 1.82 -14.80
CA GLU A 157 23.53 2.94 -15.46
C GLU A 157 23.21 3.03 -16.97
N ASP A 158 22.83 1.91 -17.57
CA ASP A 158 22.41 1.85 -18.98
C ASP A 158 20.96 2.34 -19.20
N VAL A 159 20.12 2.43 -18.15
CA VAL A 159 18.74 2.88 -18.27
C VAL A 159 18.66 4.36 -18.67
N LYS A 160 17.86 4.67 -19.69
CA LYS A 160 17.55 6.05 -20.10
C LYS A 160 16.23 6.50 -19.47
N LEU A 161 16.32 7.12 -18.29
CA LEU A 161 15.17 7.62 -17.52
C LEU A 161 14.68 9.01 -17.97
N GLY A 162 15.54 9.78 -18.65
CA GLY A 162 15.17 11.04 -19.26
C GLY A 162 14.60 10.84 -20.67
N ARG A 163 13.69 11.71 -21.10
CA ARG A 163 13.36 11.83 -22.53
C ARG A 163 14.58 12.45 -23.23
N SER A 164 15.41 11.62 -23.86
CA SER A 164 16.40 12.05 -24.85
C SER A 164 15.74 12.34 -26.19
#